data_AF-A0A7C6TY45-F1
#
_entry.id   AF-A0A7C6TY45-F1
#
_cell.length_a   1.000
_cell.length_b   1.000
_cell.length_c   1.000
_cell.angle_alpha   90.00
_cell.angle_beta   90.00
_cell.angle_gamma   90.00
#
_symmetry.space_group_name_H-M   'P 1'
#
loop_
_entity.id
_entity.type
_entity.pdbx_description
1 polymer ?
#
loop_
_entity_poly.entity_id
_entity_poly.type
_entity_poly.pdbx_seq_one_letter_code
_entity_poly.pdbx_strand_id
1 'polypeptide(L)'
;MREPGTGFWYSNTGYNLLEVLIEDVTGQSFSDYMRTEVLLPLGMESATFDIDKAVTPYPPTGYNLKGEPVPVYLYPSKASGGLFATAYDIARFAASGMQENPVLSIESINRMYQPESNTIGIYGLIFDAYGFGHYIEKLPNGMLSVSHGGQGNGIMTHLQAVPETGDAIVLLTNSQRSWPFIAYVLSDWAQWRGFPSVGMGRIIWGHYGFCIVIGILISASLLVILRLVSTYYQQKRAGFRLLRVSAASILLGIQIWCACQKYLFITSVFPILSVWLGGAAFVFSIVLLLSVVLPL
;
A
#
# COMPACT_ATOMS: atom_id res chain seq x y z
N MET A 1 -0.46 -25.00 6.11
CA MET A 1 0.52 -24.33 6.99
C MET A 1 1.90 -24.54 6.38
N ARG A 2 2.80 -23.56 6.46
CA ARG A 2 4.21 -23.69 6.03
C ARG A 2 5.09 -23.87 7.26
N GLU A 3 6.23 -24.52 7.12
CA GLU A 3 7.22 -24.60 8.18
C GLU A 3 7.79 -23.19 8.50
N PRO A 4 8.02 -22.83 9.77
CA PRO A 4 8.63 -21.56 10.13
C PRO A 4 9.94 -21.30 9.39
N GLY A 5 10.17 -20.07 8.94
CA GLY A 5 11.37 -19.69 8.19
C GLY A 5 11.39 -20.06 6.71
N THR A 6 10.46 -20.89 6.22
CA THR A 6 10.44 -21.33 4.80
C THR A 6 9.74 -20.37 3.83
N GLY A 7 9.19 -19.27 4.33
CA GLY A 7 8.59 -18.23 3.50
C GLY A 7 8.06 -17.05 4.28
N PHE A 8 7.62 -16.03 3.55
CA PHE A 8 7.13 -14.77 4.12
C PHE A 8 5.63 -14.60 3.97
N TRP A 9 5.00 -14.18 5.06
CA TRP A 9 3.64 -13.64 5.09
C TRP A 9 3.62 -12.50 6.09
N TYR A 10 3.24 -11.31 5.64
CA TYR A 10 3.05 -10.17 6.54
C TYR A 10 1.94 -10.50 7.56
N SER A 11 2.23 -10.34 8.86
CA SER A 11 1.36 -10.79 9.93
C SER A 11 1.34 -9.81 11.09
N ASN A 12 0.24 -9.05 11.23
CA ASN A 12 0.01 -8.22 12.41
C ASN A 12 -0.07 -9.07 13.68
N THR A 13 -0.61 -10.30 13.58
CA THR A 13 -0.63 -11.23 14.72
C THR A 13 0.76 -11.60 15.20
N GLY A 14 1.76 -11.65 14.31
CA GLY A 14 3.15 -11.86 14.69
C GLY A 14 3.68 -10.71 15.57
N TYR A 15 3.39 -9.46 15.20
CA TYR A 15 3.74 -8.29 16.02
C TYR A 15 2.95 -8.22 17.34
N ASN A 16 1.69 -8.66 17.35
CA ASN A 16 0.92 -8.76 18.59
C ASN A 16 1.51 -9.79 19.56
N LEU A 17 2.15 -10.86 19.04
CA LEU A 17 2.85 -11.81 19.90
C LEU A 17 4.12 -11.18 20.50
N LEU A 18 4.81 -10.31 19.75
CA LEU A 18 5.95 -9.54 20.28
C LEU A 18 5.52 -8.55 21.36
N GLU A 19 4.33 -7.95 21.24
CA GLU A 19 3.70 -7.14 22.30
C GLU A 19 3.64 -7.92 23.62
N VAL A 20 2.99 -9.08 23.59
CA VAL A 20 2.83 -9.94 24.78
C VAL A 20 4.17 -10.43 25.31
N LEU A 21 5.12 -10.76 24.43
CA LEU A 21 6.47 -11.16 24.83
C LEU A 21 7.21 -10.05 25.60
N ILE A 22 7.09 -8.81 25.13
CA ILE A 22 7.69 -7.65 25.83
C ILE A 22 7.04 -7.49 27.20
N GLU A 23 5.71 -7.59 27.30
CA GLU A 23 5.00 -7.48 28.58
C GLU A 23 5.39 -8.60 29.57
N ASP A 24 5.49 -9.85 29.09
CA ASP A 24 5.86 -11.01 29.91
C ASP A 24 7.29 -10.92 30.44
N VAL A 25 8.25 -10.55 29.58
CA VAL A 25 9.67 -10.47 29.94
C VAL A 25 9.97 -9.28 30.85
N THR A 26 9.27 -8.16 30.65
CA THR A 26 9.58 -6.90 31.35
C THR A 26 8.71 -6.67 32.58
N GLY A 27 7.54 -7.31 32.66
CA GLY A 27 6.53 -7.06 33.69
C GLY A 27 5.83 -5.70 33.56
N GLN A 28 6.09 -4.94 32.49
CA GLN A 28 5.47 -3.64 32.22
C GLN A 28 4.39 -3.76 31.15
N SER A 29 3.42 -2.84 31.14
CA SER A 29 2.51 -2.74 29.99
C SER A 29 3.30 -2.34 28.74
N PHE A 30 2.88 -2.78 27.56
CA PHE A 30 3.59 -2.44 26.33
C PHE A 30 3.72 -0.92 26.12
N SER A 31 2.68 -0.15 26.49
CA SER A 31 2.70 1.31 26.35
C SER A 31 3.71 1.96 27.28
N ASP A 32 3.76 1.53 28.54
CA ASP A 32 4.71 2.07 29.52
C ASP A 32 6.15 1.75 29.10
N TYR A 33 6.42 0.49 28.74
CA TYR A 33 7.74 0.07 28.27
C TYR A 33 8.17 0.86 27.04
N MET A 34 7.32 0.96 26.02
CA MET A 34 7.65 1.73 24.82
C MET A 34 7.85 3.21 25.13
N ARG A 35 7.07 3.78 26.05
CA ARG A 35 7.22 5.18 26.46
C ARG A 35 8.58 5.44 27.12
N THR A 36 8.98 4.61 28.09
CA THR A 36 10.21 4.83 28.88
C THR A 36 11.47 4.38 28.17
N GLU A 37 11.42 3.24 27.48
CA GLU A 37 12.62 2.61 26.90
C GLU A 37 12.87 2.98 25.44
N VAL A 38 11.86 3.51 24.73
CA VAL A 38 11.98 3.80 23.29
C VAL A 38 11.61 5.25 22.95
N LEU A 39 10.37 5.66 23.20
CA LEU A 39 9.85 6.94 22.69
C LEU A 39 10.54 8.14 23.34
N LEU A 40 10.62 8.19 24.68
CA LEU A 40 11.29 9.30 25.37
C LEU A 40 12.80 9.36 25.11
N PRO A 41 13.57 8.25 25.17
CA PRO A 41 15.00 8.26 24.82
C PRO A 41 15.30 8.74 23.40
N LEU A 42 14.39 8.51 22.45
CA LEU A 42 14.52 8.99 21.06
C LEU A 42 13.98 10.42 20.87
N GLY A 43 13.42 11.04 21.91
CA GLY A 43 12.84 12.39 21.86
C GLY A 43 11.50 12.46 21.12
N MET A 44 10.76 11.36 21.07
CA MET A 44 9.40 11.25 20.50
C MET A 44 8.34 11.61 21.56
N GLU A 45 8.43 12.80 22.12
CA GLU A 45 7.69 13.19 23.33
C GLU A 45 6.16 13.20 23.15
N SER A 46 5.68 13.44 21.93
CA SER A 46 4.24 13.49 21.63
C SER A 46 3.68 12.13 21.20
N ALA A 47 4.55 11.12 21.01
CA ALA A 47 4.14 9.79 20.58
C ALA A 47 3.54 8.98 21.75
N THR A 48 2.47 8.22 21.47
CA THR A 48 1.77 7.42 22.49
C THR A 48 1.06 6.20 21.88
N PHE A 49 0.95 5.13 22.67
CA PHE A 49 0.08 3.98 22.40
C PHE A 49 -1.25 4.05 23.15
N ASP A 50 -1.36 4.95 24.13
CA ASP A 50 -2.60 5.20 24.86
C ASP A 50 -3.18 6.53 24.39
N ILE A 51 -4.23 6.44 23.57
CA ILE A 51 -4.94 7.61 23.07
C ILE A 51 -6.23 7.85 23.83
N ASP A 52 -6.38 9.07 24.31
CA ASP A 52 -7.61 9.59 24.86
C ASP A 52 -7.90 10.99 24.28
N LYS A 53 -8.99 11.61 24.72
CA LYS A 53 -9.39 12.96 24.26
C LYS A 53 -8.50 14.09 24.80
N ALA A 54 -7.61 13.82 25.75
CA ALA A 54 -6.70 14.79 26.34
C ALA A 54 -5.34 14.85 25.62
N VAL A 55 -5.02 13.84 24.80
CA VAL A 55 -3.79 13.82 23.98
C VAL A 55 -3.71 15.06 23.08
N THR A 56 -2.54 15.72 23.12
CA THR A 56 -2.23 16.90 22.32
C THR A 56 -0.90 16.69 21.57
N PRO A 57 -0.86 16.84 20.24
CA PRO A 57 -1.98 17.12 19.36
C PRO A 57 -2.92 15.91 19.20
N TYR A 58 -4.23 16.15 19.15
CA TYR A 58 -5.20 15.11 18.83
C TYR A 58 -5.17 14.77 17.34
N PRO A 59 -5.34 13.49 16.94
CA PRO A 59 -5.30 13.09 15.53
C PRO A 59 -6.34 13.83 14.67
N PRO A 60 -5.99 14.21 13.43
CA PRO A 60 -6.94 14.85 12.53
C PRO A 60 -8.05 13.86 12.12
N THR A 61 -9.19 14.39 11.68
CA THR A 61 -10.26 13.59 11.08
C THR A 61 -9.74 12.86 9.84
N GLY A 62 -9.88 11.53 9.82
CA GLY A 62 -9.57 10.69 8.68
C GLY A 62 -10.71 10.63 7.66
N TYR A 63 -10.39 10.28 6.41
CA TYR A 63 -11.37 10.19 5.31
C TYR A 63 -11.29 8.85 4.58
N ASN A 64 -12.44 8.21 4.41
CA ASN A 64 -12.51 6.90 3.74
C ASN A 64 -12.33 7.00 2.21
N LEU A 65 -12.41 5.85 1.53
CA LEU A 65 -12.34 5.78 0.06
C LEU A 65 -13.42 6.59 -0.68
N LYS A 66 -14.51 7.00 -0.02
CA LYS A 66 -15.56 7.87 -0.59
C LYS A 66 -15.34 9.35 -0.27
N GLY A 67 -14.34 9.68 0.56
CA GLY A 67 -14.10 11.05 1.03
C GLY A 67 -15.04 11.44 2.17
N GLU A 68 -15.65 10.46 2.83
CA GLU A 68 -16.50 10.68 4.01
C GLU A 68 -15.61 10.66 5.26
N PRO A 69 -15.88 11.53 6.26
CA PRO A 69 -15.13 11.53 7.50
C PRO A 69 -15.38 10.21 8.26
N VAL A 70 -14.34 9.69 8.90
CA VAL A 70 -14.41 8.50 9.76
C VAL A 70 -13.91 8.80 11.18
N PRO A 71 -14.36 8.04 12.19
CA PRO A 71 -13.78 8.11 13.54
C PRO A 71 -12.28 7.87 13.52
N VAL A 72 -11.59 8.36 14.57
CA VAL A 72 -10.16 8.08 14.77
C VAL A 72 -9.93 6.58 14.72
N TYR A 73 -8.95 6.18 13.93
CA TYR A 73 -8.61 4.78 13.74
C TYR A 73 -7.88 4.23 14.96
N LEU A 74 -8.55 3.38 15.73
CA LEU A 74 -7.96 2.66 16.85
C LEU A 74 -7.66 1.24 16.42
N TYR A 75 -6.38 0.89 16.33
CA TYR A 75 -5.99 -0.51 16.10
C TYR A 75 -6.14 -1.29 17.41
N PRO A 76 -6.74 -2.50 17.42
CA PRO A 76 -6.98 -3.25 18.66
C PRO A 76 -5.71 -3.65 19.44
N SER A 77 -4.57 -3.68 18.78
CA SER A 77 -3.27 -4.06 19.38
C SER A 77 -2.27 -2.92 19.23
N LYS A 78 -1.35 -2.78 20.19
CA LYS A 78 -0.45 -1.63 20.20
C LYS A 78 0.73 -1.84 19.24
N ALA A 79 1.38 -3.00 19.29
CA ALA A 79 2.64 -3.23 18.57
C ALA A 79 2.51 -3.28 17.05
N SER A 80 1.39 -3.76 16.50
CA SER A 80 1.22 -3.94 15.06
C SER A 80 0.67 -2.72 14.31
N GLY A 81 0.22 -1.68 15.03
CA GLY A 81 -0.36 -0.50 14.40
C GLY A 81 -1.05 0.50 15.32
N GLY A 82 -0.78 0.48 16.63
CA GLY A 82 -1.44 1.33 17.61
C GLY A 82 -0.71 2.63 17.96
N LEU A 83 0.44 2.92 17.35
CA LEU A 83 1.21 4.13 17.63
C LEU A 83 0.53 5.36 17.05
N PHE A 84 0.27 6.35 17.89
CA PHE A 84 -0.03 7.72 17.49
C PHE A 84 1.22 8.56 17.64
N ALA A 85 1.57 9.30 16.59
CA ALA A 85 2.78 10.10 16.53
C ALA A 85 2.62 11.24 15.53
N THR A 86 3.35 12.33 15.74
CA THR A 86 3.47 13.40 14.76
C THR A 86 4.52 13.06 13.70
N ALA A 87 4.54 13.79 12.59
CA ALA A 87 5.61 13.64 11.61
C ALA A 87 6.99 13.96 12.21
N TYR A 88 7.04 14.86 13.21
CA TYR A 88 8.26 15.21 13.93
C TYR A 88 8.78 14.04 14.78
N ASP A 89 7.90 13.35 15.52
CA ASP A 89 8.27 12.16 16.29
C ASP A 89 8.82 11.06 15.37
N ILE A 90 8.13 10.77 14.25
CA ILE A 90 8.59 9.75 13.31
C ILE A 90 9.89 10.18 12.60
N ALA A 91 10.12 11.47 12.38
CA ALA A 91 11.40 11.96 11.85
C ALA A 91 12.54 11.77 12.86
N ARG A 92 12.29 11.94 14.17
CA ARG A 92 13.25 11.59 15.23
C ARG A 92 13.58 10.10 15.22
N PHE A 93 12.55 9.25 15.11
CA PHE A 93 12.72 7.80 14.95
C PHE A 93 13.61 7.48 13.73
N ALA A 94 13.29 8.03 12.56
CA ALA A 94 14.05 7.82 11.33
C ALA A 94 15.52 8.23 11.47
N ALA A 95 15.79 9.42 12.02
CA ALA A 95 17.14 9.91 12.24
C ALA A 95 17.90 9.04 13.24
N SER A 96 17.24 8.56 14.31
CA SER A 96 17.85 7.66 15.28
C SER A 96 18.21 6.30 14.69
N GLY A 97 17.50 5.86 13.64
CA GLY A 97 17.81 4.64 12.89
C GLY A 97 19.04 4.73 11.99
N MET A 98 19.73 5.87 11.92
CA MET A 98 20.89 6.07 11.03
C MET A 98 22.22 6.21 11.77
N GLN A 99 22.17 6.18 13.10
CA GLN A 99 23.33 6.35 13.97
C GLN A 99 23.12 5.61 15.29
N GLU A 100 24.19 5.37 16.03
CA GLU A 100 24.08 4.86 17.40
C GLU A 100 23.23 5.79 18.26
N ASN A 101 22.37 5.21 19.11
CA ASN A 101 21.45 5.96 19.94
C ASN A 101 21.24 5.27 21.31
N PRO A 102 20.58 5.92 22.28
CA PRO A 102 20.41 5.37 23.63
C PRO A 102 19.59 4.08 23.73
N VAL A 103 18.88 3.69 22.68
CA VAL A 103 17.98 2.51 22.67
C VAL A 103 18.66 1.32 22.00
N LEU A 104 19.33 1.54 20.85
CA LEU A 104 19.96 0.49 20.07
C LEU A 104 21.40 0.87 19.70
N SER A 105 22.31 -0.10 19.83
CA SER A 105 23.65 0.00 19.25
C SER A 105 23.59 0.04 17.73
N ILE A 106 24.66 0.54 17.10
CA ILE A 106 24.73 0.58 15.63
C ILE A 106 24.68 -0.83 15.00
N GLU A 107 25.19 -1.86 15.68
CA GLU A 107 25.10 -3.25 15.22
C GLU A 107 23.65 -3.75 15.21
N SER A 108 22.87 -3.41 16.23
CA SER A 108 21.44 -3.76 16.31
C SER A 108 20.62 -3.04 15.23
N ILE A 109 20.92 -1.78 14.96
CA ILE A 109 20.31 -1.02 13.86
C ILE A 109 20.67 -1.64 12.51
N ASN A 110 21.95 -1.96 12.28
CA ASN A 110 22.39 -2.63 11.06
C ASN A 110 21.72 -3.99 10.90
N ARG A 111 21.51 -4.74 12.00
CA ARG A 111 20.77 -6.01 11.97
C ARG A 111 19.29 -5.80 11.63
N MET A 112 18.65 -4.76 12.16
CA MET A 112 17.26 -4.41 11.87
C MET A 112 17.03 -4.20 10.36
N TYR A 113 18.03 -3.66 9.66
CA TYR A 113 18.00 -3.39 8.22
C TYR A 113 18.58 -4.50 7.35
N GLN A 114 18.88 -5.67 7.91
CA GLN A 114 19.27 -6.84 7.13
C GLN A 114 18.04 -7.61 6.62
N PRO A 115 18.10 -8.17 5.40
CA PRO A 115 17.05 -9.06 4.90
C PRO A 115 16.87 -10.30 5.77
N GLU A 116 15.67 -10.50 6.31
CA GLU A 116 15.21 -11.77 6.88
C GLU A 116 14.46 -12.61 5.84
N SER A 117 13.86 -11.95 4.84
CA SER A 117 13.27 -12.62 3.68
C SER A 117 13.42 -11.80 2.41
N ASN A 118 13.88 -12.45 1.34
CA ASN A 118 13.96 -11.87 -0.01
C ASN A 118 12.75 -12.22 -0.88
N THR A 119 11.80 -13.01 -0.37
CA THR A 119 10.63 -13.49 -1.14
C THR A 119 9.35 -13.02 -0.46
N ILE A 120 9.03 -11.75 -0.66
CA ILE A 120 7.96 -11.04 0.09
C ILE A 120 6.63 -10.93 -0.66
N GLY A 121 6.38 -11.86 -1.59
CA GLY A 121 5.11 -11.95 -2.32
C GLY A 121 4.79 -10.70 -3.14
N ILE A 122 3.56 -10.18 -3.02
CA ILE A 122 3.11 -9.00 -3.78
C ILE A 122 3.92 -7.74 -3.48
N TYR A 123 4.50 -7.64 -2.28
CA TYR A 123 5.37 -6.53 -1.90
C TYR A 123 6.68 -6.52 -2.71
N GLY A 124 7.06 -7.65 -3.30
CA GLY A 124 8.20 -7.79 -4.21
C GLY A 124 8.08 -6.98 -5.50
N LEU A 125 6.88 -6.46 -5.80
CA LEU A 125 6.68 -5.50 -6.88
C LEU A 125 7.33 -4.14 -6.59
N ILE A 126 7.53 -3.82 -5.32
CA ILE A 126 8.00 -2.50 -4.84
C ILE A 126 9.35 -2.62 -4.14
N PHE A 127 9.49 -3.60 -3.24
CA PHE A 127 10.66 -3.77 -2.37
C PHE A 127 11.38 -5.09 -2.67
N ASP A 128 12.64 -5.20 -2.24
CA ASP A 128 13.46 -6.39 -2.49
C ASP A 128 13.35 -7.41 -1.34
N ALA A 129 13.19 -6.92 -0.11
CA ALA A 129 13.21 -7.76 1.08
C ALA A 129 12.42 -7.17 2.26
N TYR A 130 12.29 -7.96 3.32
CA TYR A 130 11.78 -7.53 4.62
C TYR A 130 12.80 -7.89 5.72
N GLY A 131 13.09 -6.93 6.60
CA GLY A 131 13.92 -7.10 7.79
C GLY A 131 13.08 -7.04 9.06
N PHE A 132 13.65 -6.57 10.17
CA PHE A 132 12.87 -6.37 11.39
C PHE A 132 12.05 -5.08 11.31
N GLY A 133 10.78 -5.22 10.92
CA GLY A 133 9.86 -4.07 10.87
C GLY A 133 10.05 -3.12 9.70
N HIS A 134 10.90 -3.47 8.72
CA HIS A 134 11.21 -2.61 7.59
C HIS A 134 11.18 -3.39 6.29
N TYR A 135 10.55 -2.81 5.27
CA TYR A 135 10.82 -3.17 3.88
C TYR A 135 12.19 -2.61 3.49
N ILE A 136 12.93 -3.40 2.73
CA ILE A 136 14.29 -3.10 2.30
C ILE A 136 14.30 -3.09 0.76
N GLU A 137 14.97 -2.09 0.20
CA GLU A 137 15.29 -2.03 -1.22
C GLU A 137 16.74 -1.56 -1.43
N LYS A 138 17.33 -1.96 -2.55
CA LYS A 138 18.52 -1.30 -3.09
C LYS A 138 18.10 -0.34 -4.18
N LEU A 139 18.42 0.93 -4.00
CA LEU A 139 18.22 1.94 -5.03
C LEU A 139 19.06 1.58 -6.27
N PRO A 140 18.73 2.11 -7.47
CA PRO A 140 19.48 1.76 -8.69
C PRO A 140 20.99 2.06 -8.66
N ASN A 141 21.42 2.97 -7.77
CA ASN A 141 22.84 3.27 -7.52
C ASN A 141 23.48 2.42 -6.41
N GLY A 142 22.77 1.42 -5.89
CA GLY A 142 23.27 0.44 -4.92
C GLY A 142 23.09 0.82 -3.44
N MET A 143 22.66 2.04 -3.14
CA MET A 143 22.42 2.47 -1.75
C MET A 143 21.24 1.72 -1.15
N LEU A 144 21.34 1.42 0.15
CA LEU A 144 20.26 0.86 0.93
C LEU A 144 19.16 1.91 1.11
N SER A 145 17.92 1.48 0.93
CA SER A 145 16.79 2.24 1.42
C SER A 145 15.85 1.35 2.21
N VAL A 146 15.40 1.87 3.35
CA VAL A 146 14.50 1.17 4.27
C VAL A 146 13.23 1.98 4.42
N SER A 147 12.12 1.28 4.54
CA SER A 147 10.82 1.92 4.58
C SER A 147 9.78 1.09 5.32
N HIS A 148 8.72 1.75 5.73
CA HIS A 148 7.51 1.06 6.14
C HIS A 148 6.29 1.94 5.88
N GLY A 149 5.22 1.29 5.42
CA GLY A 149 3.96 1.94 5.11
C GLY A 149 2.90 1.53 6.13
N GLY A 150 2.08 2.48 6.58
CA GLY A 150 0.94 2.23 7.44
C GLY A 150 -0.37 2.46 6.70
N GLN A 151 -1.35 1.61 6.94
CA GLN A 151 -2.69 1.79 6.40
C GLN A 151 -3.74 1.47 7.46
N GLY A 152 -4.64 2.41 7.67
CA GLY A 152 -5.77 2.28 8.60
C GLY A 152 -7.06 2.81 7.98
N ASN A 153 -8.16 2.72 8.73
CA ASN A 153 -9.39 3.36 8.30
C ASN A 153 -9.22 4.89 8.32
N GLY A 154 -9.37 5.54 7.17
CA GLY A 154 -9.20 6.99 7.08
C GLY A 154 -7.77 7.52 7.03
N ILE A 155 -6.74 6.68 7.08
CA ILE A 155 -5.34 7.12 7.19
C ILE A 155 -4.38 6.26 6.35
N MET A 156 -3.32 6.89 5.86
CA MET A 156 -2.18 6.23 5.22
C MET A 156 -0.89 6.97 5.60
N THR A 157 0.16 6.22 5.90
CA THR A 157 1.45 6.75 6.32
C THR A 157 2.58 6.07 5.58
N HIS A 158 3.71 6.76 5.44
CA HIS A 158 4.93 6.20 4.88
C HIS A 158 6.16 6.83 5.51
N LEU A 159 7.12 5.99 5.88
CA LEU A 159 8.48 6.39 6.22
C LEU A 159 9.41 5.80 5.16
N GLN A 160 10.31 6.62 4.62
CA GLN A 160 11.42 6.18 3.78
C GLN A 160 12.73 6.79 4.31
N ALA A 161 13.78 5.99 4.36
CA ALA A 161 15.11 6.38 4.83
C ALA A 161 16.21 5.80 3.92
N VAL A 162 17.28 6.56 3.72
CA VAL A 162 18.52 6.17 3.02
C VAL A 162 19.69 6.42 4.00
N PRO A 163 19.97 5.46 4.91
CA PRO A 163 20.86 5.67 6.03
C PRO A 163 22.26 6.19 5.65
N GLU A 164 22.82 5.72 4.55
CA GLU A 164 24.16 6.11 4.08
C GLU A 164 24.29 7.61 3.80
N THR A 165 23.19 8.30 3.53
CA THR A 165 23.16 9.74 3.24
C THR A 165 22.58 10.58 4.37
N GLY A 166 22.02 9.93 5.40
CA GLY A 166 21.28 10.61 6.46
C GLY A 166 19.91 11.15 6.03
N ASP A 167 19.42 10.74 4.85
CA ASP A 167 18.19 11.27 4.27
C ASP A 167 16.97 10.43 4.64
N ALA A 168 15.91 11.10 5.13
CA ALA A 168 14.62 10.49 5.36
C ALA A 168 13.48 11.41 4.95
N ILE A 169 12.33 10.81 4.67
CA ILE A 169 11.06 11.50 4.47
C ILE A 169 9.94 10.74 5.19
N VAL A 170 9.10 11.50 5.87
CA VAL A 170 7.93 11.02 6.62
C VAL A 170 6.68 11.66 6.04
N LEU A 171 5.71 10.83 5.68
CA LEU A 171 4.44 11.26 5.11
C LEU A 171 3.31 10.69 5.95
N LEU A 172 2.53 11.56 6.59
CA LEU A 172 1.33 11.17 7.34
C LEU A 172 0.12 11.82 6.65
N THR A 173 -0.85 11.00 6.23
CA THR A 173 -2.03 11.48 5.51
C THR A 173 -3.31 10.97 6.16
N ASN A 174 -4.35 11.81 6.16
CA ASN A 174 -5.67 11.51 6.70
C ASN A 174 -6.66 11.08 5.60
N SER A 175 -6.20 10.29 4.63
CA SER A 175 -7.01 9.80 3.53
C SER A 175 -6.66 8.36 3.17
N GLN A 176 -7.68 7.53 2.90
CA GLN A 176 -7.49 6.18 2.36
C GLN A 176 -7.14 6.16 0.86
N ARG A 177 -6.95 7.31 0.22
CA ARG A 177 -6.60 7.38 -1.22
C ARG A 177 -5.16 7.78 -1.47
N SER A 178 -4.32 7.81 -0.44
CA SER A 178 -3.03 8.51 -0.50
C SER A 178 -1.90 7.75 -1.17
N TRP A 179 -1.99 6.44 -1.44
CA TRP A 179 -0.87 5.70 -2.04
C TRP A 179 -0.29 6.33 -3.32
N PRO A 180 -1.11 6.75 -4.32
CA PRO A 180 -0.58 7.45 -5.48
C PRO A 180 0.04 8.81 -5.14
N PHE A 181 -0.55 9.58 -4.22
CA PHE A 181 0.00 10.86 -3.76
C PHE A 181 1.36 10.67 -3.07
N ILE A 182 1.46 9.71 -2.15
CA ILE A 182 2.69 9.31 -1.47
C ILE A 182 3.75 8.93 -2.51
N ALA A 183 3.39 8.13 -3.53
CA ALA A 183 4.32 7.74 -4.59
C ALA A 183 4.86 8.95 -5.37
N TYR A 184 4.02 9.92 -5.75
CA TYR A 184 4.46 11.15 -6.41
C TYR A 184 5.40 11.98 -5.52
N VAL A 185 5.04 12.21 -4.26
CA VAL A 185 5.88 12.97 -3.33
C VAL A 185 7.23 12.27 -3.10
N LEU A 186 7.24 10.94 -3.01
CA LEU A 186 8.47 10.16 -2.87
C LEU A 186 9.34 10.22 -4.14
N SER A 187 8.74 10.20 -5.33
CA SER A 187 9.47 10.39 -6.59
C SER A 187 10.08 11.78 -6.71
N ASP A 188 9.33 12.82 -6.34
CA ASP A 188 9.84 14.21 -6.34
C ASP A 188 10.96 14.39 -5.31
N TRP A 189 10.80 13.83 -4.10
CA TRP A 189 11.83 13.83 -3.07
C TRP A 189 13.09 13.09 -3.52
N ALA A 190 12.93 11.90 -4.12
CA ALA A 190 14.07 11.14 -4.64
C ALA A 190 14.84 11.94 -5.69
N GLN A 191 14.13 12.57 -6.64
CA GLN A 191 14.76 13.43 -7.64
C GLN A 191 15.46 14.63 -7.00
N TRP A 192 14.82 15.30 -6.04
CA TRP A 192 15.40 16.44 -5.32
C TRP A 192 16.68 16.08 -4.55
N ARG A 193 16.73 14.88 -3.96
CA ARG A 193 17.92 14.35 -3.25
C ARG A 193 18.97 13.74 -4.18
N GLY A 194 18.70 13.64 -5.48
CA GLY A 194 19.61 13.01 -6.45
C GLY A 194 19.61 11.48 -6.42
N PHE A 195 18.59 10.86 -5.81
CA PHE A 195 18.37 9.41 -5.91
C PHE A 195 17.76 9.08 -7.28
N PRO A 196 18.21 8.02 -7.97
CA PRO A 196 17.69 7.68 -9.30
C PRO A 196 16.18 7.39 -9.28
N SER A 197 15.71 6.64 -8.28
CA SER A 197 14.30 6.34 -8.02
C SER A 197 14.18 5.55 -6.71
N VAL A 198 13.01 5.61 -6.07
CA VAL A 198 12.61 4.70 -4.97
C VAL A 198 11.51 3.76 -5.43
N GLY A 199 11.41 2.57 -4.83
CA GLY A 199 10.52 1.50 -5.24
C GLY A 199 9.05 1.91 -5.28
N MET A 200 8.62 2.75 -4.32
CA MET A 200 7.26 3.28 -4.26
C MET A 200 6.84 4.04 -5.53
N GLY A 201 7.79 4.61 -6.28
CA GLY A 201 7.54 5.25 -7.58
C GLY A 201 6.93 4.30 -8.62
N ARG A 202 7.07 2.97 -8.46
CA ARG A 202 6.42 1.96 -9.32
C ARG A 202 4.90 2.02 -9.27
N ILE A 203 4.30 2.58 -8.22
CA ILE A 203 2.85 2.82 -8.15
C ILE A 203 2.41 3.80 -9.25
N ILE A 204 3.22 4.80 -9.59
CA ILE A 204 2.93 5.77 -10.66
C ILE A 204 2.86 5.06 -12.03
N TRP A 205 3.80 4.15 -12.30
CA TRP A 205 3.77 3.33 -13.51
C TRP A 205 2.54 2.43 -13.56
N GLY A 206 2.16 1.86 -12.41
CA GLY A 206 0.89 1.15 -12.25
C GLY A 206 -0.29 2.04 -12.66
N HIS A 207 -0.37 3.27 -12.13
CA HIS A 207 -1.41 4.23 -12.47
C HIS A 207 -1.55 4.43 -13.99
N TYR A 208 -0.45 4.70 -14.69
CA TYR A 208 -0.46 4.85 -16.15
C TYR A 208 -0.87 3.55 -16.87
N GLY A 209 -0.37 2.40 -16.43
CA GLY A 209 -0.76 1.10 -16.95
C GLY A 209 -2.27 0.85 -16.85
N PHE A 210 -2.87 1.15 -15.70
CA PHE A 210 -4.32 1.06 -15.51
C PHE A 210 -5.07 2.01 -16.45
N CYS A 211 -4.64 3.27 -16.58
CA CYS A 211 -5.24 4.23 -17.52
C CYS A 211 -5.21 3.73 -18.97
N ILE A 212 -4.08 3.14 -19.40
CA ILE A 212 -3.95 2.54 -20.74
C ILE A 212 -4.93 1.38 -20.92
N VAL A 213 -4.98 0.44 -19.96
CA VAL A 213 -5.91 -0.70 -20.04
C VAL A 213 -7.37 -0.24 -20.08
N ILE A 214 -7.75 0.73 -19.25
CA ILE A 214 -9.08 1.34 -19.27
C ILE A 214 -9.37 1.96 -20.64
N GLY A 215 -8.44 2.75 -21.17
CA GLY A 215 -8.57 3.38 -22.49
C GLY A 215 -8.72 2.37 -23.63
N ILE A 216 -7.97 1.26 -23.58
CA ILE A 216 -8.08 0.15 -24.53
C ILE A 216 -9.48 -0.48 -24.46
N LEU A 217 -9.98 -0.79 -23.26
CA LEU A 217 -11.30 -1.40 -23.07
C LEU A 217 -12.42 -0.49 -23.60
N ILE A 218 -12.36 0.81 -23.29
CA ILE A 218 -13.33 1.79 -23.79
C ILE A 218 -13.26 1.90 -25.32
N SER A 219 -12.06 2.01 -25.88
CA SER A 219 -11.86 2.12 -27.33
C SER A 219 -12.33 0.87 -28.06
N ALA A 220 -12.03 -0.33 -27.52
CA ALA A 220 -12.48 -1.59 -28.07
C ALA A 220 -14.02 -1.72 -28.02
N SER A 221 -14.65 -1.29 -26.92
CA SER A 221 -16.12 -1.19 -26.84
C SER A 221 -16.69 -0.30 -27.94
N LEU A 222 -16.14 0.91 -28.12
CA LEU A 222 -16.59 1.85 -29.15
C LEU A 222 -16.45 1.27 -30.55
N LEU A 223 -15.31 0.62 -30.86
CA LEU A 223 -15.09 -0.01 -32.16
C LEU A 223 -16.08 -1.15 -32.44
N VAL A 224 -16.40 -1.97 -31.43
CA VAL A 224 -17.40 -3.04 -31.57
C VAL A 224 -18.79 -2.45 -31.80
N ILE A 225 -19.16 -1.40 -31.06
CA ILE A 225 -20.44 -0.69 -31.26
C ILE A 225 -20.53 -0.10 -32.67
N LEU A 226 -19.49 0.62 -33.13
CA LEU A 226 -19.44 1.21 -34.47
C LEU A 226 -19.53 0.14 -35.56
N ARG A 227 -18.86 -1.01 -35.39
CA ARG A 227 -19.00 -2.15 -36.30
C ARG A 227 -20.40 -2.72 -36.30
N LEU A 228 -21.07 -2.84 -35.14
CA LEU A 228 -22.46 -3.30 -35.09
C LEU A 228 -23.37 -2.37 -35.87
N VAL A 229 -23.23 -1.05 -35.69
CA VAL A 229 -24.00 -0.06 -36.43
C VAL A 229 -23.68 -0.13 -37.93
N SER A 230 -22.41 -0.13 -38.33
CA SER A 230 -22.02 -0.16 -39.75
C SER A 230 -22.44 -1.45 -40.44
N THR A 231 -22.32 -2.58 -39.75
CA THR A 231 -22.65 -3.87 -40.36
C THR A 231 -24.16 -4.06 -40.46
N TYR A 232 -24.94 -3.43 -39.55
CA TYR A 232 -26.40 -3.42 -39.62
C TYR A 232 -26.88 -2.82 -40.95
N TYR A 233 -26.15 -1.82 -41.46
CA TYR A 233 -26.37 -1.27 -42.80
C TYR A 233 -25.85 -2.15 -43.95
N GLN A 234 -24.93 -3.10 -43.71
CA GLN A 234 -24.24 -3.87 -44.75
C GLN A 234 -24.61 -5.37 -44.81
N GLN A 235 -25.52 -5.88 -43.96
CA GLN A 235 -25.98 -7.29 -43.91
C GLN A 235 -24.84 -8.35 -43.93
N LYS A 236 -23.68 -8.06 -43.34
CA LYS A 236 -22.57 -9.02 -43.25
C LYS A 236 -22.54 -9.74 -41.91
N ARG A 237 -22.39 -11.06 -41.91
CA ARG A 237 -22.22 -11.84 -40.67
C ARG A 237 -20.79 -11.73 -40.13
N ALA A 238 -20.66 -11.43 -38.84
CA ALA A 238 -19.38 -11.46 -38.14
C ALA A 238 -19.04 -12.88 -37.63
N GLY A 239 -17.80 -13.35 -37.87
CA GLY A 239 -17.25 -14.57 -37.28
C GLY A 239 -16.80 -14.40 -35.82
N PHE A 240 -16.49 -15.53 -35.16
CA PHE A 240 -15.96 -15.65 -33.77
C PHE A 240 -16.95 -15.46 -32.60
N ARG A 241 -18.21 -15.92 -32.72
CA ARG A 241 -19.21 -15.81 -31.64
C ARG A 241 -18.79 -16.47 -30.32
N LEU A 242 -18.32 -17.71 -30.37
CA LEU A 242 -17.94 -18.47 -29.16
C LEU A 242 -16.85 -17.75 -28.36
N LEU A 243 -15.81 -17.25 -29.04
CA LEU A 243 -14.70 -16.53 -28.41
C LEU A 243 -15.18 -15.27 -27.65
N ARG A 244 -16.12 -14.51 -28.23
CA ARG A 244 -16.65 -13.30 -27.61
C ARG A 244 -17.52 -13.61 -26.38
N VAL A 245 -18.35 -14.65 -26.46
CA VAL A 245 -19.14 -15.10 -25.31
C VAL A 245 -18.22 -15.57 -24.19
N SER A 246 -17.23 -16.42 -24.50
CA SER A 246 -16.26 -16.89 -23.50
C SER A 246 -15.51 -15.74 -22.84
N ALA A 247 -15.00 -14.77 -23.62
CA ALA A 247 -14.31 -13.61 -23.08
C ALA A 247 -15.20 -12.77 -22.16
N ALA A 248 -16.45 -12.48 -22.57
CA ALA A 248 -17.40 -11.73 -21.76
C ALA A 248 -17.77 -12.46 -20.47
N SER A 249 -18.00 -13.78 -20.53
CA SER A 249 -18.31 -14.60 -19.36
C SER A 249 -17.16 -14.63 -18.35
N ILE A 250 -15.91 -14.72 -18.82
CA ILE A 250 -14.72 -14.68 -17.95
C ILE A 250 -14.63 -13.32 -17.25
N LEU A 251 -14.77 -12.22 -18.01
CA LEU A 251 -14.68 -10.87 -17.45
C LEU A 251 -15.78 -10.62 -16.40
N LEU A 252 -17.04 -10.99 -16.70
CA LEU A 252 -18.14 -10.87 -15.75
C LEU A 252 -17.93 -11.76 -14.52
N GLY A 253 -17.42 -12.98 -14.70
CA GLY A 253 -17.07 -13.88 -13.60
C GLY A 253 -16.02 -13.29 -12.66
N ILE A 254 -14.97 -12.67 -13.22
CA ILE A 254 -13.93 -11.96 -12.44
C ILE A 254 -14.56 -10.79 -11.68
N GLN A 255 -15.43 -9.99 -12.31
CA GLN A 255 -16.10 -8.86 -11.65
C GLN A 255 -16.97 -9.31 -10.48
N ILE A 256 -17.76 -10.38 -10.65
CA ILE A 256 -18.58 -10.97 -9.58
C ILE A 256 -17.67 -11.46 -8.44
N TRP A 257 -16.59 -12.18 -8.76
CA TRP A 257 -15.64 -12.64 -7.75
C TRP A 257 -15.02 -11.47 -6.97
N CYS A 258 -14.60 -10.41 -7.67
CA CYS A 258 -14.08 -9.19 -7.07
C CYS A 258 -15.11 -8.51 -6.16
N ALA A 259 -16.37 -8.40 -6.58
CA ALA A 259 -17.45 -7.80 -5.79
C ALA A 259 -17.75 -8.58 -4.50
N CYS A 260 -17.45 -9.89 -4.48
CA CYS A 260 -17.60 -10.73 -3.30
C CYS A 260 -16.40 -10.66 -2.32
N GLN A 261 -15.29 -10.00 -2.69
CA GLN A 261 -14.13 -9.89 -1.80
C GLN A 261 -14.32 -8.76 -0.80
N LYS A 262 -14.03 -9.03 0.48
CA LYS A 262 -13.99 -8.00 1.54
C LYS A 262 -12.83 -7.02 1.36
N TYR A 263 -11.76 -7.46 0.72
CA TYR A 263 -10.55 -6.68 0.50
C TYR A 263 -9.94 -7.04 -0.85
N LEU A 264 -9.57 -6.01 -1.61
CA LEU A 264 -8.81 -6.14 -2.85
C LEU A 264 -7.60 -5.21 -2.77
N PHE A 265 -6.41 -5.80 -2.84
CA PHE A 265 -5.15 -5.04 -2.82
C PHE A 265 -5.13 -3.93 -3.88
N ILE A 266 -5.58 -4.22 -5.10
CA ILE A 266 -5.65 -3.24 -6.20
C ILE A 266 -6.56 -2.05 -5.84
N THR A 267 -7.70 -2.29 -5.19
CA THR A 267 -8.60 -1.20 -4.77
C THR A 267 -7.99 -0.39 -3.63
N SER A 268 -7.16 -1.00 -2.79
CA SER A 268 -6.43 -0.29 -1.75
C SER A 268 -5.39 0.68 -2.33
N VAL A 269 -4.62 0.23 -3.32
CA VAL A 269 -3.55 1.02 -3.94
C VAL A 269 -4.10 2.02 -4.97
N PHE A 270 -5.10 1.62 -5.76
CA PHE A 270 -5.66 2.41 -6.86
C PHE A 270 -7.19 2.56 -6.73
N PRO A 271 -7.71 3.20 -5.68
CA PRO A 271 -9.14 3.16 -5.37
C PRO A 271 -10.05 3.80 -6.42
N ILE A 272 -9.56 4.80 -7.14
CA ILE A 272 -10.32 5.45 -8.21
C ILE A 272 -10.22 4.62 -9.50
N LEU A 273 -8.99 4.25 -9.91
CA LEU A 273 -8.78 3.52 -11.15
C LEU A 273 -9.34 2.10 -11.13
N SER A 274 -9.38 1.43 -9.97
CA SER A 274 -9.98 0.10 -9.86
C SER A 274 -11.48 0.13 -10.19
N VAL A 275 -12.20 1.19 -9.79
CA VAL A 275 -13.60 1.40 -10.12
C VAL A 275 -13.79 1.65 -11.62
N TRP A 276 -12.96 2.51 -12.21
CA TRP A 276 -12.98 2.75 -13.67
C TRP A 276 -12.64 1.50 -14.47
N LEU A 277 -11.67 0.71 -14.02
CA LEU A 277 -11.34 -0.57 -14.63
C LEU A 277 -12.51 -1.56 -14.57
N GLY A 278 -13.17 -1.66 -13.41
CA GLY A 278 -14.36 -2.48 -13.25
C GLY A 278 -15.49 -2.06 -14.19
N GLY A 279 -15.78 -0.77 -14.26
CA GLY A 279 -16.78 -0.21 -15.17
C GLY A 279 -16.46 -0.42 -16.64
N ALA A 280 -15.22 -0.17 -17.06
CA ALA A 280 -14.78 -0.36 -18.44
C ALA A 280 -14.84 -1.85 -18.85
N ALA A 281 -14.40 -2.76 -17.98
CA ALA A 281 -14.48 -4.20 -18.21
C ALA A 281 -15.93 -4.70 -18.29
N PHE A 282 -16.82 -4.16 -17.45
CA PHE A 282 -18.25 -4.47 -17.49
C PHE A 282 -18.87 -4.02 -18.81
N VAL A 283 -18.68 -2.75 -19.21
CA VAL A 283 -19.18 -2.22 -20.49
C VAL A 283 -18.67 -3.04 -21.66
N PHE A 284 -17.37 -3.35 -21.69
CA PHE A 284 -16.79 -4.19 -22.74
C PHE A 284 -17.41 -5.58 -22.80
N SER A 285 -17.68 -6.21 -21.65
CA SER A 285 -18.35 -7.52 -21.58
C SER A 285 -19.77 -7.47 -22.16
N ILE A 286 -20.55 -6.45 -21.80
CA ILE A 286 -21.92 -6.28 -22.33
C ILE A 286 -21.89 -6.03 -23.84
N VAL A 287 -20.99 -5.19 -24.32
CA VAL A 287 -20.82 -4.91 -25.76
C VAL A 287 -20.45 -6.17 -26.54
N LEU A 288 -19.56 -7.01 -25.99
CA LEU A 288 -19.22 -8.30 -26.58
C LEU A 288 -20.44 -9.23 -26.69
N LEU A 289 -21.26 -9.33 -25.64
CA LEU A 289 -22.48 -10.14 -25.64
C LEU A 289 -23.53 -9.61 -26.63
N LEU A 290 -23.78 -8.30 -26.64
CA LEU A 290 -24.68 -7.66 -27.61
C LEU A 290 -24.22 -7.91 -29.04
N SER A 291 -22.90 -7.93 -29.29
CA SER A 291 -22.35 -8.24 -30.63
C SER A 291 -22.60 -9.66 -31.12
N VAL A 292 -23.02 -10.56 -30.23
CA VAL A 292 -23.36 -11.97 -30.53
C VAL A 292 -24.86 -12.13 -30.74
N VAL A 293 -25.67 -11.45 -29.92
CA VAL A 293 -27.14 -11.56 -29.91
C VAL A 293 -27.77 -10.72 -31.02
N LEU A 294 -27.29 -9.49 -31.23
CA LEU A 294 -27.84 -8.60 -32.25
C LEU A 294 -27.58 -9.21 -33.63
N PRO A 295 -28.64 -9.61 -34.36
CA PRO A 295 -28.49 -10.10 -35.71
C PRO A 295 -28.06 -8.93 -36.61
N LEU A 296 -27.01 -9.22 -37.38
CA LEU A 296 -26.71 -8.56 -38.65
C LEU A 296 -27.34 -9.39 -39.75
#